data_AF-A0A4P8YGE1-F1
#
_entry.id   AF-A0A4P8YGE1-F1
#
_cell.length_a   1.000
_cell.length_b   1.000
_cell.length_c   1.000
_cell.angle_alpha   90.00
_cell.angle_beta   90.00
_cell.angle_gamma   90.00
#
_symmetry.space_group_name_H-M   'P 1'
#
loop_
_entity.id
_entity.type
_entity.pdbx_description
1 polymer ?
#
loop_
_entity_poly.entity_id
_entity_poly.type
_entity_poly.pdbx_seq_one_letter_code
_entity_poly.pdbx_strand_id
1 'polypeptide(L)'
;MTDNVLWSGKVDAKAEQGVNTGKTLKAGDIITITASGWIKLGKEDYTLAAPQGAIPRDGSLTASKHVVLKAKIGSTEQPVGNSLYRWTVPTDGELVLVVVDGAGKYTDNSGSFDAVVYQEVSNAKKGEWKGRVDATNSNWTKTGVTVNKGDKISVAASGIAQYDRNGRSFGPDGDSQHPSAQQRDPNFVCPDAIAGTLIIQVGSQSYGIGSGEFDWPAPESGEIAFIFNDINPATEYQNNTGGYDVKLIVKG
;
A
#
# COMPACT_ATOMS: atom_id res chain seq x y z
N MET A 1 3.46 10.41 -10.51
CA MET A 1 2.76 10.85 -9.27
C MET A 1 1.31 10.35 -9.23
N THR A 2 1.05 9.11 -9.69
CA THR A 2 -0.31 8.53 -9.80
C THR A 2 -0.63 7.52 -8.70
N ASP A 3 0.37 7.05 -7.97
CA ASP A 3 0.22 5.79 -7.20
C ASP A 3 -0.53 5.94 -5.87
N ASN A 4 -0.94 7.15 -5.52
CA ASN A 4 -1.60 7.47 -4.24
C ASN A 4 -3.00 8.10 -4.41
N VAL A 5 -3.53 8.18 -5.63
CA VAL A 5 -4.89 8.71 -5.85
C VAL A 5 -5.91 7.65 -5.41
N LEU A 6 -6.61 7.94 -4.32
CA LEU A 6 -7.66 7.06 -3.79
C LEU A 6 -8.98 7.25 -4.56
N TRP A 7 -9.32 8.50 -4.90
CA TRP A 7 -10.54 8.85 -5.62
C TRP A 7 -10.37 10.21 -6.33
N SER A 8 -11.07 10.38 -7.44
CA SER A 8 -11.23 11.68 -8.11
C SER A 8 -12.61 11.77 -8.73
N GLY A 9 -13.26 12.92 -8.62
CA GLY A 9 -14.59 13.10 -9.19
C GLY A 9 -15.19 14.47 -8.91
N LYS A 10 -16.45 14.62 -9.34
CA LYS A 10 -17.22 15.85 -9.15
C LYS A 10 -18.01 15.80 -7.86
N VAL A 11 -18.03 16.92 -7.13
CA VAL A 11 -18.89 17.14 -5.97
C VAL A 11 -19.98 18.13 -6.38
N ASP A 12 -21.18 17.62 -6.67
CA ASP A 12 -22.32 18.42 -7.14
C ASP A 12 -22.87 19.31 -6.00
N ALA A 13 -23.06 20.60 -6.29
CA ALA A 13 -23.59 21.56 -5.34
C ALA A 13 -25.06 21.31 -4.96
N LYS A 14 -25.80 20.51 -5.73
CA LYS A 14 -27.18 20.11 -5.43
C LYS A 14 -27.30 18.87 -4.54
N ALA A 15 -26.21 18.13 -4.35
CA ALA A 15 -26.22 16.90 -3.58
C ALA A 15 -26.24 17.20 -2.08
N GLU A 16 -27.44 17.38 -1.50
CA GLU A 16 -27.63 17.70 -0.07
C GLU A 16 -26.99 16.64 0.85
N GLN A 17 -26.99 15.36 0.45
CA GLN A 17 -26.35 14.28 1.19
C GLN A 17 -24.84 14.13 0.87
N GLY A 18 -24.31 15.00 0.02
CA GLY A 18 -22.97 14.90 -0.53
C GLY A 18 -22.81 13.81 -1.60
N VAL A 19 -21.58 13.69 -2.09
CA VAL A 19 -21.15 12.64 -3.00
C VAL A 19 -20.40 11.59 -2.22
N ASN A 20 -20.95 10.39 -2.21
CA ASN A 20 -20.28 9.22 -1.66
C ASN A 20 -19.14 8.81 -2.61
N THR A 21 -17.92 8.72 -2.07
CA THR A 21 -16.73 8.34 -2.85
C THR A 21 -16.62 6.83 -3.08
N GLY A 22 -17.39 6.02 -2.33
CA GLY A 22 -17.28 4.57 -2.29
C GLY A 22 -16.01 4.08 -1.58
N LYS A 23 -15.33 4.95 -0.82
CA LYS A 23 -14.06 4.65 -0.15
C LYS A 23 -14.27 4.53 1.34
N THR A 24 -14.11 3.31 1.84
CA THR A 24 -14.08 3.01 3.27
C THR A 24 -12.65 3.17 3.80
N LEU A 25 -12.47 4.06 4.77
CA LEU A 25 -11.20 4.37 5.43
C LEU A 25 -11.17 3.81 6.85
N LYS A 26 -9.98 3.58 7.37
CA LYS A 26 -9.71 3.13 8.74
C LYS A 26 -9.22 4.27 9.61
N ALA A 27 -9.56 4.23 10.89
CA ALA A 27 -9.01 5.14 11.88
C ALA A 27 -7.46 5.07 11.83
N GLY A 28 -6.81 6.24 11.72
CA GLY A 28 -5.37 6.35 11.57
C GLY A 28 -4.87 6.50 10.12
N ASP A 29 -5.68 6.18 9.10
CA ASP A 29 -5.33 6.49 7.71
C ASP A 29 -5.04 7.99 7.55
N ILE A 30 -4.09 8.35 6.70
CA ILE A 30 -3.79 9.77 6.40
C ILE A 30 -4.20 10.07 4.97
N ILE A 31 -5.09 11.03 4.80
CA ILE A 31 -5.55 11.47 3.47
C ILE A 31 -5.26 12.93 3.22
N THR A 32 -5.03 13.29 1.96
CA THR A 32 -5.02 14.67 1.48
C THR A 32 -6.13 14.85 0.48
N ILE A 33 -6.94 15.89 0.65
CA ILE A 33 -8.02 16.24 -0.28
C ILE A 33 -7.66 17.56 -0.93
N THR A 34 -7.79 17.66 -2.24
CA THR A 34 -7.69 18.91 -3.00
C THR A 34 -8.96 19.10 -3.79
N ALA A 35 -9.46 20.33 -3.85
CA ALA A 35 -10.64 20.66 -4.64
C ALA A 35 -10.45 21.99 -5.37
N SER A 36 -11.08 22.10 -6.52
CA SER A 36 -11.06 23.29 -7.36
C SER A 36 -12.37 23.46 -8.11
N GLY A 37 -12.54 24.61 -8.75
CA GLY A 37 -13.74 24.95 -9.50
C GLY A 37 -14.64 25.95 -8.77
N TRP A 38 -15.79 26.20 -9.36
CA TRP A 38 -16.75 27.21 -8.92
C TRP A 38 -18.16 26.65 -8.96
N ILE A 39 -18.95 27.04 -7.97
CA ILE A 39 -20.38 26.74 -7.88
C ILE A 39 -21.15 28.04 -7.62
N LYS A 40 -22.47 27.99 -7.73
CA LYS A 40 -23.39 28.98 -7.17
C LYS A 40 -24.21 28.33 -6.06
N LEU A 41 -24.32 29.02 -4.93
CA LEU A 41 -25.16 28.63 -3.77
C LEU A 41 -26.53 29.31 -3.81
N GLY A 42 -27.02 29.63 -5.01
CA GLY A 42 -28.27 30.35 -5.23
C GLY A 42 -28.42 30.78 -6.69
N LYS A 43 -29.52 31.46 -7.01
CA LYS A 43 -29.84 31.86 -8.39
C LYS A 43 -29.07 33.09 -8.84
N GLU A 44 -28.66 33.95 -7.91
CA GLU A 44 -28.03 35.23 -8.23
C GLU A 44 -26.54 35.08 -8.50
N ASP A 45 -26.00 35.93 -9.38
CA ASP A 45 -24.58 35.85 -9.80
C ASP A 45 -23.59 36.11 -8.65
N TYR A 46 -24.00 36.84 -7.62
CA TYR A 46 -23.16 37.10 -6.45
C TYR A 46 -23.03 35.90 -5.49
N THR A 47 -23.73 34.79 -5.75
CA THR A 47 -23.69 33.58 -4.90
C THR A 47 -22.56 32.62 -5.28
N LEU A 48 -21.62 33.08 -6.10
CA LEU A 48 -20.44 32.31 -6.48
C LEU A 48 -19.61 31.90 -5.25
N ALA A 49 -19.22 30.63 -5.23
CA ALA A 49 -18.36 30.06 -4.20
C ALA A 49 -17.29 29.18 -4.82
N ALA A 50 -16.09 29.27 -4.25
CA ALA A 50 -15.04 28.28 -4.41
C ALA A 50 -15.10 27.34 -3.19
N PRO A 51 -14.35 26.22 -3.18
CA PRO A 51 -14.40 25.27 -2.07
C PRO A 51 -14.16 25.93 -0.69
N GLN A 52 -13.27 26.92 -0.61
CA GLN A 52 -12.94 27.67 0.61
C GLN A 52 -14.04 28.60 1.12
N GLY A 53 -15.06 28.91 0.31
CA GLY A 53 -16.13 29.83 0.71
C GLY A 53 -16.74 30.63 -0.42
N ALA A 54 -17.85 31.28 -0.10
CA ALA A 54 -18.47 32.30 -0.95
C ALA A 54 -17.54 33.50 -1.14
N ILE A 55 -17.54 34.06 -2.35
CA ILE A 55 -16.78 35.27 -2.67
C ILE A 55 -17.40 36.45 -1.90
N PRO A 56 -16.60 37.27 -1.18
CA PRO A 56 -17.13 38.48 -0.55
C PRO A 56 -17.74 39.44 -1.57
N ARG A 57 -18.85 40.09 -1.20
CA ARG A 57 -19.48 41.15 -2.00
C ARG A 57 -18.60 42.41 -2.01
N ASP A 58 -18.73 43.21 -3.06
CA ASP A 58 -18.08 44.51 -3.14
C ASP A 58 -18.39 45.37 -1.89
N GLY A 59 -17.34 45.97 -1.32
CA GLY A 59 -17.38 46.69 -0.03
C GLY A 59 -17.33 45.83 1.24
N SER A 60 -17.40 44.50 1.16
CA SER A 60 -17.23 43.60 2.31
C SER A 60 -15.82 43.01 2.33
N LEU A 61 -14.98 43.49 3.25
CA LEU A 61 -13.61 42.98 3.44
C LEU A 61 -13.56 41.61 4.14
N THR A 62 -14.70 41.10 4.60
CA THR A 62 -14.76 39.79 5.27
C THR A 62 -15.20 38.72 4.27
N ALA A 63 -14.24 37.90 3.82
CA ALA A 63 -14.56 36.62 3.22
C ALA A 63 -15.44 35.81 4.18
N SER A 64 -16.43 35.09 3.64
CA SER A 64 -17.23 34.17 4.45
C SER A 64 -16.28 33.19 5.14
N LYS A 65 -16.33 33.13 6.48
CA LYS A 65 -15.56 32.15 7.27
C LYS A 65 -16.13 30.73 7.12
N HIS A 66 -17.23 30.58 6.39
CA HIS A 66 -17.87 29.30 6.16
C HIS A 66 -17.23 28.61 4.96
N VAL A 67 -16.38 27.62 5.25
CA VAL A 67 -15.87 26.69 4.26
C VAL A 67 -17.04 25.90 3.69
N VAL A 68 -17.15 25.91 2.36
CA VAL A 68 -18.29 25.34 1.63
C VAL A 68 -18.09 23.86 1.38
N LEU A 69 -16.87 23.41 1.06
CA LEU A 69 -16.61 21.98 0.90
C LEU A 69 -16.14 21.35 2.23
N LYS A 70 -16.85 20.32 2.69
CA LYS A 70 -16.43 19.48 3.82
C LYS A 70 -16.27 18.02 3.41
N ALA A 71 -15.44 17.32 4.17
CA ALA A 71 -15.36 15.87 4.17
C ALA A 71 -16.08 15.33 5.39
N LYS A 72 -16.74 14.17 5.25
CA LYS A 72 -17.46 13.50 6.33
C LYS A 72 -17.09 12.03 6.38
N ILE A 73 -16.81 11.54 7.59
CA ILE A 73 -16.61 10.11 7.90
C ILE A 73 -17.37 9.82 9.19
N GLY A 74 -18.42 8.99 9.09
CA GLY A 74 -19.34 8.76 10.20
C GLY A 74 -20.02 10.06 10.65
N SER A 75 -19.89 10.40 11.93
CA SER A 75 -20.39 11.66 12.51
C SER A 75 -19.39 12.81 12.46
N THR A 76 -18.15 12.56 12.02
CA THR A 76 -17.11 13.60 11.97
C THR A 76 -17.15 14.35 10.65
N GLU A 77 -17.19 15.67 10.73
CA GLU A 77 -17.04 16.56 9.59
C GLU A 77 -15.76 17.36 9.70
N GLN A 78 -15.06 17.55 8.58
CA GLN A 78 -13.85 18.37 8.51
C GLN A 78 -13.93 19.37 7.36
N PRO A 79 -13.65 20.67 7.59
CA PRO A 79 -13.52 21.65 6.52
C PRO A 79 -12.41 21.25 5.55
N VAL A 80 -12.73 21.21 4.26
CA VAL A 80 -11.73 20.94 3.21
C VAL A 80 -11.26 22.22 2.56
N GLY A 81 -12.19 23.10 2.15
CA GLY A 81 -11.80 24.26 1.35
C GLY A 81 -11.11 23.83 0.06
N ASN A 82 -10.10 24.59 -0.36
CA ASN A 82 -9.29 24.20 -1.52
C ASN A 82 -8.42 22.97 -1.24
N SER A 83 -7.99 22.77 0.01
CA SER A 83 -7.23 21.59 0.39
C SER A 83 -7.31 21.30 1.88
N LEU A 84 -7.47 20.02 2.18
CA LEU A 84 -7.26 19.43 3.50
C LEU A 84 -6.00 18.55 3.43
N TYR A 85 -4.90 19.06 3.97
CA TYR A 85 -3.61 18.38 3.90
C TYR A 85 -3.42 17.43 5.09
N ARG A 86 -3.06 16.17 4.80
CA ARG A 86 -2.71 15.13 5.78
C ARG A 86 -3.68 15.00 6.95
N TRP A 87 -4.97 14.87 6.64
CA TRP A 87 -5.96 14.58 7.66
C TRP A 87 -5.89 13.13 8.10
N THR A 88 -5.61 12.92 9.38
CA THR A 88 -5.72 11.61 10.04
C THR A 88 -7.19 11.27 10.25
N VAL A 89 -7.63 10.17 9.65
CA VAL A 89 -8.99 9.65 9.75
C VAL A 89 -9.30 9.30 11.20
N PRO A 90 -10.34 9.90 11.82
CA PRO A 90 -10.58 9.77 13.27
C PRO A 90 -11.36 8.51 13.65
N THR A 91 -12.11 7.94 12.71
CA THR A 91 -12.94 6.74 12.90
C THR A 91 -13.03 5.97 11.60
N ASP A 92 -13.23 4.66 11.70
CA ASP A 92 -13.58 3.84 10.54
C ASP A 92 -14.88 4.35 9.90
N GLY A 93 -14.95 4.36 8.58
CA GLY A 93 -16.16 4.73 7.86
C GLY A 93 -15.95 5.09 6.40
N GLU A 94 -17.04 5.36 5.72
CA GLU A 94 -17.03 5.79 4.32
C GLU A 94 -16.80 7.30 4.20
N LEU A 95 -15.95 7.70 3.24
CA LEU A 95 -15.68 9.10 2.94
C LEU A 95 -16.76 9.69 2.02
N VAL A 96 -17.41 10.74 2.52
CA VAL A 96 -18.37 11.56 1.77
C VAL A 96 -17.84 12.98 1.62
N LEU A 97 -17.92 13.56 0.43
CA LEU A 97 -17.62 14.97 0.18
C LEU A 97 -18.93 15.74 0.01
N VAL A 98 -19.12 16.83 0.74
CA VAL A 98 -20.38 17.58 0.77
C VAL A 98 -20.14 19.07 0.58
N VAL A 99 -20.91 19.67 -0.32
CA VAL A 99 -21.08 21.12 -0.40
C VAL A 99 -22.08 21.49 0.68
N VAL A 100 -21.69 22.38 1.60
CA VAL A 100 -22.51 22.78 2.73
C VAL A 100 -23.28 24.04 2.39
N ASP A 101 -24.59 23.92 2.47
CA ASP A 101 -25.55 25.01 2.38
C ASP A 101 -26.62 24.85 3.48
N GLY A 102 -27.49 25.85 3.62
CA GLY A 102 -28.64 25.78 4.52
C GLY A 102 -29.53 24.57 4.20
N ALA A 103 -30.09 23.93 5.23
CA ALA A 103 -30.98 22.79 5.06
C ALA A 103 -32.14 23.13 4.10
N GLY A 104 -32.36 22.29 3.08
CA GLY A 104 -33.37 22.53 2.04
C GLY A 104 -33.07 23.68 1.07
N LYS A 105 -31.84 24.23 1.05
CA LYS A 105 -31.40 25.31 0.13
C LYS A 105 -30.60 24.84 -1.08
N TYR A 106 -30.62 23.54 -1.38
CA TYR A 106 -29.82 22.95 -2.45
C TYR A 106 -30.47 23.07 -3.84
N THR A 107 -31.75 23.42 -3.92
CA THR A 107 -32.53 23.34 -5.17
C THR A 107 -32.09 24.35 -6.23
N ASP A 108 -31.60 25.50 -5.79
CA ASP A 108 -31.10 26.60 -6.61
C ASP A 108 -29.58 26.66 -6.71
N ASN A 109 -28.88 25.67 -6.15
CA ASN A 109 -27.45 25.52 -6.33
C ASN A 109 -27.14 25.07 -7.75
N SER A 110 -25.96 25.41 -8.25
CA SER A 110 -25.51 24.96 -9.56
C SER A 110 -24.00 24.83 -9.66
N GLY A 111 -23.54 23.96 -10.56
CA GLY A 111 -22.13 23.64 -10.74
C GLY A 111 -21.64 22.52 -9.82
N SER A 112 -20.35 22.23 -9.91
CA SER A 112 -19.69 21.19 -9.13
C SER A 112 -18.23 21.56 -8.90
N PHE A 113 -17.65 21.12 -7.79
CA PHE A 113 -16.20 21.13 -7.64
C PHE A 113 -15.57 19.87 -8.25
N ASP A 114 -14.37 19.99 -8.78
CA ASP A 114 -13.50 18.88 -9.13
C ASP A 114 -12.60 18.59 -7.93
N ALA A 115 -12.70 17.40 -7.36
CA ALA A 115 -11.97 16.99 -6.16
C ALA A 115 -11.13 15.74 -6.40
N VAL A 116 -9.99 15.69 -5.75
CA VAL A 116 -9.07 14.55 -5.74
C VAL A 116 -8.73 14.23 -4.29
N VAL A 117 -8.83 12.94 -3.95
CA VAL A 117 -8.45 12.39 -2.65
C VAL A 117 -7.22 11.53 -2.86
N TYR A 118 -6.18 11.86 -2.14
CA TYR A 118 -4.95 11.09 -2.03
C TYR A 118 -4.95 10.37 -0.69
N GLN A 119 -4.54 9.11 -0.67
CA GLN A 119 -4.22 8.41 0.58
C GLN A 119 -2.71 8.28 0.68
N GLU A 120 -2.14 8.69 1.81
CA GLU A 120 -0.77 8.33 2.12
C GLU A 120 -0.75 6.82 2.35
N VAL A 121 -0.20 6.09 1.39
CA VAL A 121 0.36 4.78 1.69
C VAL A 121 1.49 5.02 2.68
N SER A 122 1.33 4.47 3.86
CA SER A 122 2.39 4.47 4.84
C SER A 122 3.61 3.80 4.18
N ASN A 123 4.75 4.46 4.27
CA ASN A 123 6.05 3.84 4.03
C ASN A 123 6.72 3.53 5.37
N ALA A 124 5.94 3.55 6.46
CA ALA A 124 6.44 3.26 7.79
C ALA A 124 6.98 1.83 7.79
N LYS A 125 8.20 1.70 8.28
CA LYS A 125 8.85 0.42 8.47
C LYS A 125 8.04 -0.40 9.46
N LYS A 126 7.37 -1.44 8.98
CA LYS A 126 6.59 -2.40 9.77
C LYS A 126 7.48 -3.45 10.44
N GLY A 127 8.57 -3.81 9.79
CA GLY A 127 9.49 -4.82 10.31
C GLY A 127 10.84 -4.79 9.62
N GLU A 128 11.82 -5.36 10.30
CA GLU A 128 13.08 -5.74 9.70
C GLU A 128 13.55 -7.05 10.28
N TRP A 129 14.35 -7.75 9.48
CA TRP A 129 15.10 -8.90 9.97
C TRP A 129 16.44 -8.94 9.26
N LYS A 130 17.47 -9.31 10.00
CA LYS A 130 18.79 -9.62 9.46
C LYS A 130 19.24 -10.93 10.06
N GLY A 131 19.58 -11.88 9.22
CA GLY A 131 20.06 -13.17 9.68
C GLY A 131 20.62 -14.00 8.55
N ARG A 132 20.87 -15.27 8.87
CA ARG A 132 21.49 -16.22 7.97
C ARG A 132 20.54 -17.38 7.72
N VAL A 133 20.49 -17.83 6.47
CA VAL A 133 19.79 -19.02 6.01
C VAL A 133 20.85 -20.04 5.63
N ASP A 134 21.06 -21.03 6.49
CA ASP A 134 22.07 -22.07 6.27
C ASP A 134 21.56 -23.11 5.26
N ALA A 135 22.40 -23.44 4.27
CA ALA A 135 22.05 -24.42 3.24
C ALA A 135 21.85 -25.83 3.81
N THR A 136 22.33 -26.09 5.02
CA THR A 136 22.20 -27.38 5.72
C THR A 136 20.91 -27.53 6.52
N ASN A 137 20.11 -26.47 6.63
CA ASN A 137 18.91 -26.49 7.45
C ASN A 137 17.66 -26.77 6.59
N SER A 138 17.06 -27.94 6.80
CA SER A 138 15.81 -28.32 6.13
C SER A 138 14.56 -27.67 6.74
N ASN A 139 14.70 -26.90 7.82
CA ASN A 139 13.59 -26.16 8.42
C ASN A 139 13.57 -24.71 7.94
N TRP A 140 12.37 -24.17 7.79
CA TRP A 140 12.16 -22.75 7.53
C TRP A 140 12.78 -21.88 8.63
N THR A 141 13.61 -20.93 8.23
CA THR A 141 14.17 -19.89 9.09
C THR A 141 13.13 -18.79 9.27
N LYS A 142 12.42 -18.86 10.40
CA LYS A 142 11.38 -17.89 10.77
C LYS A 142 11.98 -16.55 11.14
N THR A 143 11.41 -15.46 10.62
CA THR A 143 11.91 -14.10 10.86
C THR A 143 11.23 -13.42 12.05
N GLY A 144 10.05 -13.89 12.46
CA GLY A 144 9.16 -13.18 13.39
C GLY A 144 8.49 -11.94 12.79
N VAL A 145 8.78 -11.58 11.53
CA VAL A 145 8.19 -10.43 10.84
C VAL A 145 6.87 -10.86 10.20
N THR A 146 5.78 -10.19 10.54
CA THR A 146 4.46 -10.41 9.94
C THR A 146 4.09 -9.28 8.99
N VAL A 147 3.38 -9.63 7.92
CA VAL A 147 2.92 -8.71 6.88
C VAL A 147 1.43 -8.85 6.63
N ASN A 148 0.83 -7.77 6.14
CA ASN A 148 -0.48 -7.79 5.50
C ASN A 148 -0.30 -7.91 3.99
N LYS A 149 -1.25 -8.56 3.30
CA LYS A 149 -1.33 -8.52 1.84
C LYS A 149 -1.25 -7.08 1.33
N GLY A 150 -0.33 -6.82 0.41
CA GLY A 150 -0.06 -5.50 -0.18
C GLY A 150 1.11 -4.73 0.45
N ASP A 151 1.57 -5.10 1.66
CA ASP A 151 2.78 -4.53 2.27
C ASP A 151 3.98 -4.67 1.32
N LYS A 152 4.91 -3.72 1.34
CA LYS A 152 6.11 -3.69 0.50
C LYS A 152 7.26 -4.43 1.18
N ILE A 153 7.67 -5.54 0.59
CA ILE A 153 8.78 -6.38 1.04
C ILE A 153 10.03 -6.01 0.22
N SER A 154 11.13 -5.70 0.90
CA SER A 154 12.44 -5.57 0.29
C SER A 154 13.39 -6.59 0.90
N VAL A 155 14.01 -7.40 0.05
CA VAL A 155 14.99 -8.42 0.43
C VAL A 155 16.29 -8.12 -0.28
N ALA A 156 17.41 -8.25 0.42
CA ALA A 156 18.73 -8.33 -0.17
C ALA A 156 19.45 -9.54 0.44
N ALA A 157 19.91 -10.44 -0.40
CA ALA A 157 20.60 -11.65 -0.01
C ALA A 157 21.97 -11.72 -0.68
N SER A 158 22.94 -12.26 0.05
CA SER A 158 24.29 -12.51 -0.46
C SER A 158 24.88 -13.72 0.23
N GLY A 159 25.96 -14.27 -0.32
CA GLY A 159 26.62 -15.45 0.23
C GLY A 159 26.86 -16.49 -0.84
N ILE A 160 27.39 -17.62 -0.40
CA ILE A 160 27.76 -18.74 -1.26
C ILE A 160 27.27 -20.02 -0.59
N ALA A 161 26.67 -20.90 -1.39
CA ALA A 161 26.25 -22.22 -0.95
C ALA A 161 26.63 -23.28 -1.99
N GLN A 162 26.55 -24.54 -1.56
CA GLN A 162 26.67 -25.74 -2.38
C GLN A 162 25.60 -26.73 -1.91
N TYR A 163 24.89 -27.39 -2.84
CA TYR A 163 23.96 -28.48 -2.51
C TYR A 163 24.66 -29.87 -2.54
N ASP A 164 25.96 -29.90 -2.80
CA ASP A 164 26.79 -31.09 -2.78
C ASP A 164 28.21 -30.74 -2.28
N ARG A 165 28.79 -31.61 -1.44
CA ARG A 165 30.06 -31.34 -0.76
C ARG A 165 31.24 -31.02 -1.70
N ASN A 166 31.18 -31.49 -2.95
CA ASN A 166 32.26 -31.35 -3.93
C ASN A 166 31.81 -30.65 -5.22
N GLY A 167 30.59 -30.15 -5.30
CA GLY A 167 30.12 -29.52 -6.54
C GLY A 167 30.21 -28.02 -6.50
N ARG A 168 29.32 -27.40 -7.26
CA ARG A 168 29.46 -26.00 -7.64
C ARG A 168 29.01 -25.08 -6.51
N SER A 169 29.74 -23.99 -6.38
CA SER A 169 29.33 -22.86 -5.56
C SER A 169 28.52 -21.86 -6.37
N PHE A 170 27.43 -21.38 -5.79
CA PHE A 170 26.55 -20.39 -6.40
C PHE A 170 26.02 -19.41 -5.35
N GLY A 171 25.53 -18.27 -5.83
CA GLY A 171 24.87 -17.26 -5.01
C GLY A 171 23.39 -17.55 -4.78
N PRO A 172 22.66 -16.65 -4.11
CA PRO A 172 21.26 -16.84 -3.75
C PRO A 172 20.30 -17.07 -4.92
N ASP A 173 20.67 -16.70 -6.15
CA ASP A 173 19.88 -16.95 -7.36
C ASP A 173 19.90 -18.43 -7.81
N GLY A 174 20.69 -19.28 -7.14
CA GLY A 174 20.77 -20.71 -7.38
C GLY A 174 21.70 -21.12 -8.52
N ASP A 175 21.71 -22.43 -8.81
CA ASP A 175 22.57 -23.02 -9.83
C ASP A 175 21.87 -23.10 -11.19
N SER A 176 22.16 -22.12 -12.05
CA SER A 176 21.66 -22.06 -13.44
C SER A 176 22.05 -23.27 -14.31
N GLN A 177 22.98 -24.11 -13.88
CA GLN A 177 23.43 -25.30 -14.59
C GLN A 177 22.89 -26.60 -13.98
N HIS A 178 22.05 -26.55 -12.94
CA HIS A 178 21.34 -27.71 -12.41
C HIS A 178 20.16 -28.10 -13.34
N PRO A 179 19.79 -29.40 -13.47
CA PRO A 179 18.65 -29.83 -14.28
C PRO A 179 17.33 -29.07 -14.03
N SER A 180 17.13 -28.61 -12.79
CA SER A 180 15.94 -27.82 -12.42
C SER A 180 15.86 -26.46 -13.11
N ALA A 181 16.96 -25.97 -13.69
CA ALA A 181 16.97 -24.76 -14.52
C ALA A 181 16.34 -24.98 -15.91
N GLN A 182 16.31 -26.21 -16.42
CA GLN A 182 15.66 -26.53 -17.69
C GLN A 182 14.26 -27.10 -17.50
N GLN A 183 14.05 -27.88 -16.45
CA GLN A 183 12.77 -28.55 -16.18
C GLN A 183 12.44 -28.48 -14.70
N ARG A 184 11.23 -28.01 -14.36
CA ARG A 184 10.74 -27.99 -12.98
C ARG A 184 10.84 -29.38 -12.35
N ASP A 185 11.34 -29.43 -11.13
CA ASP A 185 11.42 -30.65 -10.33
C ASP A 185 10.43 -30.53 -9.15
N PRO A 186 9.35 -31.34 -9.13
CA PRO A 186 8.31 -31.24 -8.11
C PRO A 186 8.77 -31.67 -6.72
N ASN A 187 9.96 -32.26 -6.58
CA ASN A 187 10.47 -32.71 -5.29
C ASN A 187 11.17 -31.58 -4.51
N PHE A 188 11.46 -30.45 -5.14
CA PHE A 188 12.01 -29.28 -4.46
C PHE A 188 10.99 -28.63 -3.54
N VAL A 189 11.49 -27.97 -2.48
CA VAL A 189 10.64 -27.15 -1.59
C VAL A 189 9.85 -26.10 -2.37
N CYS A 190 10.47 -25.48 -3.38
CA CYS A 190 9.81 -24.58 -4.33
C CYS A 190 10.10 -25.04 -5.77
N PRO A 191 9.21 -25.83 -6.40
CA PRO A 191 9.41 -26.38 -7.76
C PRO A 191 9.53 -25.34 -8.87
N ASP A 192 9.05 -24.12 -8.63
CA ASP A 192 9.10 -23.01 -9.56
C ASP A 192 10.43 -22.24 -9.51
N ALA A 193 11.32 -22.59 -8.56
CA ALA A 193 12.65 -22.05 -8.41
C ALA A 193 13.71 -23.13 -8.66
N ILE A 194 14.90 -22.70 -9.08
CA ILE A 194 16.00 -23.63 -9.38
C ILE A 194 16.71 -24.07 -8.10
N ALA A 195 17.55 -25.10 -8.21
CA ALA A 195 18.28 -25.65 -7.07
C ALA A 195 19.17 -24.57 -6.43
N GLY A 196 19.15 -24.53 -5.11
CA GLY A 196 19.92 -23.61 -4.30
C GLY A 196 19.43 -22.16 -4.29
N THR A 197 18.32 -21.84 -4.97
CA THR A 197 17.70 -20.51 -4.87
C THR A 197 17.29 -20.21 -3.42
N LEU A 198 17.47 -18.98 -2.94
CA LEU A 198 16.83 -18.55 -1.70
C LEU A 198 15.31 -18.47 -1.91
N ILE A 199 14.55 -19.15 -1.06
CA ILE A 199 13.08 -19.15 -1.10
C ILE A 199 12.54 -18.31 0.04
N ILE A 200 11.54 -17.49 -0.26
CA ILE A 200 10.72 -16.78 0.73
C ILE A 200 9.36 -17.46 0.84
N GLN A 201 8.85 -17.63 2.06
CA GLN A 201 7.46 -17.96 2.35
C GLN A 201 6.76 -16.72 2.90
N VAL A 202 5.58 -16.43 2.38
CA VAL A 202 4.68 -15.37 2.88
C VAL A 202 3.31 -16.00 3.07
N GLY A 203 2.88 -16.14 4.33
CA GLY A 203 1.63 -16.85 4.62
C GLY A 203 1.75 -18.32 4.23
N SER A 204 0.89 -18.79 3.33
CA SER A 204 0.87 -20.20 2.88
C SER A 204 1.70 -20.47 1.62
N GLN A 205 2.12 -19.42 0.91
CA GLN A 205 2.76 -19.51 -0.40
C GLN A 205 4.27 -19.32 -0.32
N SER A 206 5.00 -19.92 -1.26
CA SER A 206 6.46 -19.81 -1.37
C SER A 206 6.89 -19.37 -2.76
N TYR A 207 7.99 -18.62 -2.83
CA TYR A 207 8.51 -18.00 -4.04
C TYR A 207 10.04 -18.03 -4.04
N GLY A 208 10.66 -18.22 -5.20
CA GLY A 208 12.09 -17.95 -5.37
C GLY A 208 12.36 -16.45 -5.29
N ILE A 209 13.12 -16.01 -4.29
CA ILE A 209 13.46 -14.59 -4.09
C ILE A 209 14.90 -14.26 -4.52
N GLY A 210 15.75 -15.28 -4.66
CA GLY A 210 17.10 -15.09 -5.19
C GLY A 210 17.95 -14.14 -4.36
N SER A 211 18.74 -13.32 -5.05
CA SER A 211 19.55 -12.22 -4.49
C SER A 211 18.72 -11.09 -3.89
N GLY A 212 17.41 -11.06 -4.14
CA GLY A 212 16.48 -10.13 -3.50
C GLY A 212 15.50 -9.48 -4.46
N GLU A 213 14.58 -8.73 -3.87
CA GLU A 213 13.56 -7.93 -4.56
C GLU A 213 13.40 -6.59 -3.84
N PHE A 214 12.93 -5.57 -4.55
CA PHE A 214 12.71 -4.23 -3.98
C PHE A 214 11.24 -3.83 -4.06
N ASP A 215 10.67 -3.43 -2.93
CA ASP A 215 9.26 -3.05 -2.76
C ASP A 215 8.26 -4.04 -3.44
N TRP A 216 8.54 -5.34 -3.34
CA TRP A 216 7.66 -6.42 -3.81
C TRP A 216 6.39 -6.48 -2.97
N PRO A 217 5.18 -6.38 -3.56
CA PRO A 217 3.94 -6.39 -2.80
C PRO A 217 3.66 -7.80 -2.23
N ALA A 218 3.44 -7.88 -0.92
CA ALA A 218 3.12 -9.11 -0.21
C ALA A 218 1.85 -9.76 -0.82
N PRO A 219 1.93 -10.99 -1.35
CA PRO A 219 0.79 -11.63 -2.02
C PRO A 219 -0.29 -12.11 -1.04
N GLU A 220 0.10 -12.43 0.20
CA GLU A 220 -0.75 -12.86 1.30
C GLU A 220 -0.36 -12.16 2.61
N SER A 221 -1.23 -12.25 3.61
CA SER A 221 -0.89 -11.86 4.99
C SER A 221 -0.28 -13.07 5.72
N GLY A 222 0.73 -12.85 6.57
CA GLY A 222 1.35 -13.92 7.35
C GLY A 222 2.76 -13.60 7.84
N GLU A 223 3.39 -14.56 8.52
CA GLU A 223 4.81 -14.48 8.88
C GLU A 223 5.69 -14.73 7.65
N ILE A 224 6.81 -14.00 7.55
CA ILE A 224 7.85 -14.25 6.56
C ILE A 224 8.85 -15.28 7.11
N ALA A 225 9.17 -16.28 6.30
CA ALA A 225 10.25 -17.23 6.57
C ALA A 225 11.09 -17.48 5.32
N PHE A 226 12.32 -17.97 5.51
CA PHE A 226 13.24 -18.28 4.42
C PHE A 226 13.76 -19.71 4.49
N ILE A 227 14.08 -20.29 3.34
CA ILE A 227 14.75 -21.59 3.26
C ILE A 227 15.63 -21.65 2.00
N PHE A 228 16.65 -22.50 2.03
CA PHE A 228 17.44 -22.87 0.86
C PHE A 228 16.65 -23.87 0.00
N ASN A 229 16.55 -23.65 -1.31
CA ASN A 229 15.82 -24.55 -2.20
C ASN A 229 16.59 -25.84 -2.46
N ASP A 230 16.14 -26.94 -1.90
CA ASP A 230 16.64 -28.27 -2.20
C ASP A 230 15.48 -29.28 -2.26
N ILE A 231 15.80 -30.52 -2.60
CA ILE A 231 14.87 -31.64 -2.61
C ILE A 231 14.40 -31.94 -1.17
N ASN A 232 13.09 -32.13 -1.01
CA ASN A 232 12.44 -32.31 0.28
C ASN A 232 12.31 -33.81 0.64
N PRO A 233 13.42 -34.44 1.08
CA PRO A 233 13.54 -34.80 2.48
C PRO A 233 14.81 -34.26 3.16
N ALA A 234 14.78 -34.13 4.49
CA ALA A 234 15.85 -33.52 5.30
C ALA A 234 17.26 -34.14 5.11
N THR A 235 17.37 -35.35 4.57
CA THR A 235 18.65 -36.00 4.26
C THR A 235 19.42 -35.28 3.15
N GLU A 236 18.73 -34.67 2.18
CA GLU A 236 19.36 -33.97 1.05
C GLU A 236 20.03 -32.67 1.49
N TYR A 237 19.68 -32.13 2.66
CA TYR A 237 20.31 -30.93 3.19
C TYR A 237 21.65 -31.24 3.90
N GLN A 238 21.96 -32.50 4.22
CA GLN A 238 23.11 -32.85 5.07
C GLN A 238 24.47 -32.75 4.37
N ASN A 239 24.48 -32.89 3.04
CA ASN A 239 25.66 -32.74 2.18
C ASN A 239 25.87 -31.31 1.69
N ASN A 240 24.96 -30.40 2.02
CA ASN A 240 25.05 -28.99 1.65
C ASN A 240 26.13 -28.28 2.47
N THR A 241 26.62 -27.16 1.95
CA THR A 241 27.54 -26.29 2.68
C THR A 241 27.24 -24.82 2.40
N GLY A 242 27.67 -23.93 3.30
CA GLY A 242 27.47 -22.50 3.14
C GLY A 242 26.05 -22.04 3.45
N GLY A 243 25.61 -20.98 2.78
CA GLY A 243 24.32 -20.34 3.03
C GLY A 243 24.36 -18.84 2.77
N TYR A 244 23.22 -18.19 3.00
CA TYR A 244 22.97 -16.81 2.59
C TYR A 244 22.72 -15.89 3.77
N ASP A 245 23.39 -14.75 3.78
CA ASP A 245 23.10 -13.65 4.68
C ASP A 245 22.02 -12.77 4.04
N VAL A 246 20.94 -12.55 4.78
CA VAL A 246 19.71 -11.94 4.28
C VAL A 246 19.36 -10.73 5.12
N LYS A 247 18.98 -9.65 4.43
CA LYS A 247 18.37 -8.46 5.02
C LYS A 247 16.96 -8.30 4.46
N LEU A 248 15.98 -8.27 5.35
CA LEU A 248 14.57 -8.07 5.08
C LEU A 248 14.13 -6.72 5.66
N ILE A 249 13.39 -5.94 4.88
CA ILE A 249 12.68 -4.74 5.31
C ILE A 249 11.25 -4.85 4.81
N VAL A 250 10.28 -4.57 5.70
CA VAL A 250 8.87 -4.46 5.34
C VAL A 250 8.39 -3.04 5.61
N LYS A 251 7.68 -2.46 4.66
CA LYS A 251 6.89 -1.23 4.80
C LYS A 251 5.43 -1.56 4.52
N GLY A 252 4.49 -0.87 5.13
CA GLY A 252 3.07 -0.98 4.79
C GLY A 252 2.36 0.32 4.98
#